data_AF-A0A8B9JCK7-F1
#
_entry.id   AF-A0A8B9JCK7-F1
#
_cell.length_a   1.000
_cell.length_b   1.000
_cell.length_c   1.000
_cell.angle_alpha   90.00
_cell.angle_beta   90.00
_cell.angle_gamma   90.00
#
_symmetry.space_group_name_H-M   'P 1'
#
loop_
_entity.id
_entity.type
_entity.pdbx_description
1 polymer ?
#
loop_
_entity_poly.entity_id
_entity_poly.type
_entity_poly.pdbx_seq_one_letter_code
_entity_poly.pdbx_strand_id
1 'polypeptide(L)'
;MKTRNVSGTLVNISSSQSLILDCGEGTFGQLCHHYGNDVDEMLTKLSTVFISHLHADHHTGLINLLLQRERALNSLGKSFTPICLVAPTSIMTWLNQYHDHCQRILSHINYIPAKLLSEGVEVPKFKTKSFIQDLLKRNDLTKVEPCLCVTGKNATLLIHEATLEDGMEEDAREKRHSTTSQAIDIGMKMNAEFTMLNHFSQRYATIPLFSDDFNQRLGISFDHMRIRLGDFRILPRLLAPLKALFAEKIEEMEEKREKREMKVGRTMAAISNGEAAEGGGAKREQEEPNQEIAAKRLKAS
;
A
#
# COMPACT_ATOMS: atom_id res chain seq x y z
N MET A 1 13.04 9.43 -13.10
CA MET A 1 11.69 10.02 -12.92
C MET A 1 10.85 9.01 -12.14
N LYS A 2 10.21 9.40 -11.02
CA LYS A 2 9.24 8.53 -10.33
C LYS A 2 8.00 8.40 -11.22
N THR A 3 7.51 7.18 -11.46
CA THR A 3 6.43 6.92 -12.43
C THR A 3 5.11 6.46 -11.80
N ARG A 4 5.11 6.18 -10.50
CA ARG A 4 3.94 5.72 -9.73
C ARG A 4 3.81 6.55 -8.46
N ASN A 5 2.59 6.99 -8.16
CA ASN A 5 2.26 7.58 -6.87
C ASN A 5 2.17 6.49 -5.78
N VAL A 6 1.97 6.90 -4.53
CA VAL A 6 1.70 6.00 -3.40
C VAL A 6 0.27 5.45 -3.41
N SER A 7 -0.04 4.52 -2.50
CA SER A 7 -1.29 3.75 -2.50
C SER A 7 -2.55 4.62 -2.44
N GLY A 8 -3.47 4.37 -3.36
CA GLY A 8 -4.82 4.93 -3.33
C GLY A 8 -5.68 4.33 -4.42
N THR A 9 -6.68 3.55 -4.04
CA THR A 9 -7.57 2.87 -4.98
C THR A 9 -9.00 3.34 -4.79
N LEU A 10 -9.56 3.98 -5.81
CA LEU A 10 -10.97 4.37 -5.82
C LEU A 10 -11.84 3.24 -6.35
N VAL A 11 -12.88 2.88 -5.60
CA VAL A 11 -13.91 1.92 -6.02
C VAL A 11 -15.25 2.65 -6.11
N ASN A 12 -15.80 2.71 -7.32
CA ASN A 12 -17.15 3.22 -7.54
C ASN A 12 -18.14 2.05 -7.39
N ILE A 13 -18.94 2.08 -6.33
CA ILE A 13 -19.88 1.00 -6.03
C ILE A 13 -21.21 1.21 -6.76
N SER A 14 -21.63 2.47 -6.85
CA SER A 14 -22.82 2.88 -7.58
C SER A 14 -22.58 4.20 -8.30
N SER A 15 -23.60 4.73 -8.98
CA SER A 15 -23.53 6.05 -9.64
C SER A 15 -23.35 7.21 -8.65
N SER A 16 -23.67 7.00 -7.37
CA SER A 16 -23.70 8.02 -6.33
C SER A 16 -22.76 7.75 -5.16
N GLN A 17 -22.13 6.58 -5.09
CA GLN A 17 -21.31 6.18 -3.94
C GLN A 17 -20.00 5.54 -4.36
N SER A 18 -18.93 6.03 -3.73
CA SER A 18 -17.57 5.57 -3.95
C SER A 18 -16.86 5.41 -2.61
N LEU A 19 -15.96 4.43 -2.54
CA LEU A 19 -15.04 4.22 -1.42
C LEU A 19 -13.59 4.32 -1.89
N ILE A 20 -12.69 4.60 -0.96
CA ILE A 20 -11.24 4.60 -1.21
C ILE A 20 -10.59 3.52 -0.34
N LEU A 21 -9.74 2.70 -0.95
CA LEU A 21 -8.84 1.76 -0.29
C LEU A 21 -7.44 2.37 -0.26
N ASP A 22 -6.97 2.68 0.93
CA ASP A 22 -5.81 3.52 1.25
C ASP A 22 -5.86 4.93 0.64
N CYS A 23 -5.24 5.89 1.31
CA CYS A 23 -5.23 7.29 0.91
C CYS A 23 -3.85 7.90 1.18
N GLY A 24 -2.84 7.42 0.47
CA GLY A 24 -1.50 7.95 0.49
C GLY A 24 -1.40 9.40 -0.02
N GLU A 25 -0.25 10.02 0.22
CA GLU A 25 0.06 11.36 -0.27
C GLU A 25 -0.26 11.53 -1.77
N GLY A 26 -0.79 12.70 -2.14
CA GLY A 26 -1.12 12.99 -3.54
C GLY A 26 -2.41 12.37 -4.06
N THR A 27 -3.13 11.53 -3.28
CA THR A 27 -4.42 10.93 -3.71
C THR A 27 -5.41 11.96 -4.24
N PHE A 28 -5.58 13.11 -3.57
CA PHE A 28 -6.42 14.19 -4.08
C PHE A 28 -5.92 14.76 -5.41
N GLY A 29 -4.61 14.97 -5.57
CA GLY A 29 -4.03 15.42 -6.84
C GLY A 29 -4.27 14.42 -7.97
N GLN A 30 -4.16 13.12 -7.69
CA GLN A 30 -4.49 12.06 -8.65
C GLN A 30 -5.97 12.08 -9.04
N LEU A 31 -6.87 12.38 -8.11
CA LEU A 31 -8.30 12.57 -8.41
C LEU A 31 -8.52 13.81 -9.28
N CYS A 32 -7.85 14.93 -9.01
CA CYS A 32 -7.92 16.13 -9.85
C CYS A 32 -7.46 15.86 -11.28
N HIS A 33 -6.34 15.15 -11.46
CA HIS A 33 -5.86 14.77 -12.79
C HIS A 33 -6.84 13.84 -13.52
N HIS A 34 -7.48 12.90 -12.81
CA HIS A 34 -8.37 11.93 -13.43
C HIS A 34 -9.74 12.51 -13.77
N TYR A 35 -10.34 13.30 -12.88
CA TYR A 35 -11.71 13.81 -13.02
C TYR A 35 -11.77 15.23 -13.57
N GLY A 36 -10.68 16.00 -13.52
CA GLY A 36 -10.64 17.38 -13.97
C GLY A 36 -11.71 18.22 -13.27
N ASN A 37 -12.59 18.82 -14.07
CA ASN A 37 -13.68 19.67 -13.58
C ASN A 37 -14.72 18.91 -12.74
N ASP A 38 -14.82 17.59 -12.91
CA ASP A 38 -15.81 16.75 -12.21
C ASP A 38 -15.32 16.25 -10.84
N VAL A 39 -14.12 16.68 -10.40
CA VAL A 39 -13.52 16.22 -9.14
C VAL A 39 -14.41 16.55 -7.93
N ASP A 40 -15.08 17.69 -7.93
CA ASP A 40 -15.97 18.10 -6.85
C ASP A 40 -17.15 17.13 -6.73
N GLU A 41 -17.79 16.81 -7.86
CA GLU A 41 -18.88 15.85 -7.87
C GLU A 41 -18.42 14.48 -7.37
N MET A 42 -17.25 14.02 -7.82
CA MET A 42 -16.66 12.77 -7.37
C MET A 42 -16.40 12.78 -5.85
N LEU A 43 -15.83 13.85 -5.30
CA LEU A 43 -15.56 13.96 -3.87
C LEU A 43 -16.84 13.87 -3.05
N THR A 44 -17.95 14.43 -3.55
CA THR A 44 -19.25 14.33 -2.86
C THR A 44 -19.83 12.92 -2.84
N LYS A 45 -19.41 12.04 -3.76
CA LYS A 45 -19.80 10.62 -3.78
C LYS A 45 -19.00 9.78 -2.79
N LEU A 46 -17.87 10.28 -2.28
CA LEU A 46 -17.07 9.57 -1.29
C LEU A 46 -17.84 9.39 0.02
N SER A 47 -18.10 8.14 0.36
CA SER A 47 -18.83 7.72 1.56
C SER A 47 -17.91 7.12 2.61
N THR A 48 -16.82 6.46 2.19
CA THR A 48 -15.97 5.64 3.07
C THR A 48 -14.52 5.62 2.63
N VAL A 49 -13.59 5.65 3.59
CA VAL A 49 -12.16 5.39 3.39
C VAL A 49 -11.74 4.22 4.27
N PHE A 50 -11.08 3.24 3.67
CA PHE A 50 -10.42 2.15 4.35
C PHE A 50 -8.91 2.42 4.39
N ILE A 51 -8.30 2.36 5.56
CA ILE A 51 -6.85 2.41 5.71
C ILE A 51 -6.38 1.05 6.19
N SER A 52 -5.50 0.42 5.41
CA SER A 52 -5.01 -0.94 5.67
C SER A 52 -4.09 -0.99 6.90
N HIS A 53 -3.10 -0.11 6.97
CA HIS A 53 -2.12 -0.04 8.06
C HIS A 53 -1.47 1.37 8.15
N LEU A 54 -0.49 1.56 9.06
CA LEU A 54 0.10 2.86 9.38
C LEU A 54 1.48 3.12 8.79
N HIS A 55 1.70 2.71 7.54
CA HIS A 55 2.81 3.29 6.78
C HIS A 55 2.32 4.57 6.08
N ALA A 56 3.18 5.58 6.03
CA ALA A 56 2.81 6.93 5.61
C ALA A 56 2.20 6.97 4.20
N ASP A 57 2.73 6.14 3.30
CA ASP A 57 2.29 5.95 1.92
C ASP A 57 0.87 5.39 1.78
N HIS A 58 0.20 5.01 2.86
CA HIS A 58 -1.19 4.54 2.84
C HIS A 58 -2.20 5.51 3.44
N HIS A 59 -1.78 6.58 4.13
CA HIS A 59 -2.75 7.40 4.89
C HIS A 59 -2.47 8.90 4.97
N THR A 60 -1.28 9.38 4.60
CA THR A 60 -0.95 10.81 4.77
C THR A 60 -1.79 11.74 3.89
N GLY A 61 -2.34 11.26 2.77
CA GLY A 61 -3.24 12.04 1.91
C GLY A 61 -4.65 12.21 2.48
N LEU A 62 -5.04 11.44 3.51
CA LEU A 62 -6.38 11.45 4.10
C LEU A 62 -6.79 12.85 4.55
N ILE A 63 -5.90 13.58 5.21
CA ILE A 63 -6.19 14.91 5.74
C ILE A 63 -6.60 15.86 4.62
N ASN A 64 -5.80 15.95 3.55
CA ASN A 64 -6.11 16.81 2.41
C ASN A 64 -7.41 16.37 1.73
N LEU A 65 -7.64 15.07 1.58
CA LEU A 65 -8.88 14.54 1.01
C LEU A 65 -10.13 15.01 1.80
N LEU A 66 -10.09 14.97 3.13
CA LEU A 66 -11.19 15.41 3.99
C LEU A 66 -11.50 16.90 3.80
N LEU A 67 -10.47 17.74 3.78
CA LEU A 67 -10.60 19.19 3.61
C LEU A 67 -11.15 19.54 2.22
N GLN A 68 -10.65 18.89 1.17
CA GLN A 68 -11.13 19.13 -0.20
C GLN A 68 -12.54 18.61 -0.42
N ARG A 69 -12.94 17.52 0.25
CA ARG A 69 -14.32 17.04 0.23
C ARG A 69 -15.29 18.01 0.89
N GLU A 70 -14.93 18.59 2.04
CA GLU A 70 -15.74 19.64 2.66
C GLU A 70 -15.89 20.85 1.73
N ARG A 71 -14.78 21.32 1.14
CA ARG A 71 -14.79 22.40 0.15
C ARG A 71 -15.71 22.08 -1.04
N ALA A 72 -15.65 20.86 -1.58
CA ALA A 72 -16.50 20.42 -2.68
C ALA A 72 -18.00 20.37 -2.29
N LEU A 73 -18.32 19.87 -1.09
CA LEU A 73 -19.70 19.87 -0.58
C LEU A 73 -20.25 21.30 -0.50
N ASN A 74 -19.47 22.22 0.07
CA ASN A 74 -19.87 23.62 0.18
C ASN A 74 -20.03 24.30 -1.18
N SER A 75 -19.08 24.09 -2.09
CA SER A 75 -19.11 24.62 -3.47
C SER A 75 -20.36 24.20 -4.23
N LEU A 76 -20.78 22.94 -4.04
CA LEU A 76 -21.97 22.36 -4.68
C LEU A 76 -23.26 22.53 -3.87
N GLY A 77 -23.25 23.32 -2.78
CA GLY A 77 -24.43 23.56 -1.94
C GLY A 77 -24.99 22.31 -1.26
N LYS A 78 -24.17 21.26 -1.08
CA LYS A 78 -24.56 20.01 -0.42
C LYS A 78 -24.30 20.08 1.08
N SER A 79 -25.20 19.49 1.86
CA SER A 79 -25.01 19.40 3.30
C SER A 79 -23.75 18.62 3.67
N PHE A 80 -23.03 19.12 4.68
CA PHE A 80 -21.88 18.43 5.21
C PHE A 80 -22.26 17.05 5.76
N THR A 81 -21.47 16.05 5.41
CA THR A 81 -21.60 14.69 5.93
C THR A 81 -20.22 14.14 6.28
N PRO A 82 -19.98 13.65 7.51
CA PRO A 82 -18.71 13.01 7.83
C PRO A 82 -18.50 11.74 7.00
N ILE A 83 -17.25 11.50 6.57
CA ILE A 83 -16.89 10.26 5.90
C ILE A 83 -16.80 9.13 6.92
N CYS A 84 -17.14 7.90 6.53
CA CYS A 84 -16.81 6.76 7.38
C CYS A 84 -15.33 6.40 7.21
N LEU A 85 -14.57 6.34 8.30
CA LEU A 85 -13.17 5.89 8.29
C LEU A 85 -13.09 4.54 8.97
N VAL A 86 -12.64 3.53 8.23
CA VAL A 86 -12.31 2.21 8.77
C VAL A 86 -10.79 2.06 8.78
N ALA A 87 -10.19 1.93 9.96
CA ALA A 87 -8.73 1.93 10.09
C ALA A 87 -8.24 1.27 11.40
N PRO A 88 -6.94 0.92 11.51
CA PRO A 88 -6.33 0.48 12.76
C PRO A 88 -6.53 1.49 13.90
N THR A 89 -6.62 1.03 15.14
CA THR A 89 -6.86 1.90 16.32
C THR A 89 -5.79 2.95 16.49
N SER A 90 -4.55 2.62 16.16
CA SER A 90 -3.39 3.51 16.24
C SER A 90 -3.48 4.73 15.33
N ILE A 91 -4.32 4.75 14.28
CA ILE A 91 -4.48 5.93 13.40
C ILE A 91 -5.00 7.13 14.19
N MET A 92 -5.81 6.89 15.22
CA MET A 92 -6.42 7.95 16.01
C MET A 92 -5.39 8.75 16.79
N THR A 93 -4.26 8.16 17.17
CA THR A 93 -3.16 8.90 17.79
C THR A 93 -2.65 9.98 16.85
N TRP A 94 -2.37 9.63 15.59
CA TRP A 94 -1.96 10.59 14.57
C TRP A 94 -3.03 11.66 14.30
N LEU A 95 -4.28 11.24 14.10
CA LEU A 95 -5.38 12.17 13.79
C LEU A 95 -5.70 13.13 14.93
N ASN A 96 -5.64 12.69 16.18
CA ASN A 96 -5.83 13.56 17.35
C ASN A 96 -4.69 14.59 17.46
N GLN A 97 -3.43 14.16 17.29
CA GLN A 97 -2.29 15.08 17.33
C GLN A 97 -2.40 16.15 16.25
N TYR A 98 -2.77 15.77 15.01
CA TYR A 98 -3.01 16.73 13.94
C TYR A 98 -4.21 17.65 14.23
N HIS A 99 -5.29 17.09 14.80
CA HIS A 99 -6.48 17.86 15.17
C HIS A 99 -6.17 18.97 16.18
N ASP A 100 -5.42 18.63 17.22
CA ASP A 100 -5.15 19.51 18.36
C ASP A 100 -4.11 20.58 18.01
N HIS A 101 -3.14 20.27 17.12
CA HIS A 101 -2.00 21.15 16.86
C HIS A 101 -2.00 21.81 15.48
N CYS A 102 -2.73 21.29 14.50
CA CYS A 102 -2.69 21.79 13.12
C CYS A 102 -4.04 22.33 12.67
N GLN A 103 -5.06 21.47 12.56
CA GLN A 103 -6.37 21.87 12.08
C GLN A 103 -7.46 20.90 12.53
N ARG A 104 -8.63 21.44 12.88
CA ARG A 104 -9.78 20.63 13.29
C ARG A 104 -10.30 19.73 12.15
N ILE A 105 -9.97 18.44 12.19
CA ILE A 105 -10.44 17.43 11.20
C ILE A 105 -11.33 16.30 11.75
N LEU A 106 -11.48 16.16 13.07
CA LEU A 106 -12.18 14.99 13.65
C LEU A 106 -13.69 15.02 13.39
N SER A 107 -14.27 16.20 13.18
CA SER A 107 -15.67 16.34 12.76
C SER A 107 -15.95 15.79 11.36
N HIS A 108 -14.92 15.61 10.54
CA HIS A 108 -15.03 15.06 9.18
C HIS A 108 -15.13 13.55 9.16
N ILE A 109 -14.98 12.88 10.31
CA ILE A 109 -14.79 11.43 10.37
C ILE A 109 -15.79 10.77 11.33
N ASN A 110 -16.47 9.74 10.83
CA ASN A 110 -17.12 8.72 11.65
C ASN A 110 -16.23 7.47 11.68
N TYR A 111 -15.48 7.31 12.77
CA TYR A 111 -14.44 6.29 12.89
C TYR A 111 -14.98 4.91 13.34
N ILE A 112 -14.57 3.85 12.65
CA ILE A 112 -14.80 2.45 13.00
C ILE A 112 -13.44 1.73 13.06
N PRO A 113 -13.04 1.18 14.22
CA PRO A 113 -11.84 0.35 14.29
C PRO A 113 -11.96 -0.90 13.41
N ALA A 114 -10.99 -1.12 12.52
CA ALA A 114 -11.01 -2.24 11.57
C ALA A 114 -11.14 -3.61 12.25
N LYS A 115 -10.55 -3.79 13.45
CA LYS A 115 -10.66 -5.02 14.25
C LYS A 115 -12.08 -5.41 14.64
N LEU A 116 -13.03 -4.46 14.64
CA LEU A 116 -14.44 -4.73 14.95
C LEU A 116 -15.21 -5.32 13.76
N LEU A 117 -14.60 -5.35 12.58
CA LEU A 117 -15.16 -5.97 11.38
C LEU A 117 -14.69 -7.43 11.22
N SER A 118 -13.82 -7.91 12.11
CA SER A 118 -13.37 -9.31 12.10
C SER A 118 -14.49 -10.26 12.51
N GLU A 119 -14.54 -11.41 11.87
CA GLU A 119 -15.45 -12.49 12.23
C GLU A 119 -15.26 -12.92 13.70
N GLY A 120 -16.37 -13.19 14.40
CA GLY A 120 -16.37 -13.61 15.79
C GLY A 120 -16.09 -12.52 16.83
N VAL A 121 -15.81 -11.28 16.41
CA VAL A 121 -15.62 -10.16 17.35
C VAL A 121 -16.98 -9.58 17.74
N GLU A 122 -17.32 -9.68 19.02
CA GLU A 122 -18.50 -8.99 19.55
C GLU A 122 -18.29 -7.47 19.52
N VAL A 123 -19.27 -6.75 18.97
CA VAL A 123 -19.30 -5.29 18.97
C VAL A 123 -19.95 -4.82 20.26
N PRO A 124 -19.18 -4.27 21.23
CA PRO A 124 -19.67 -4.07 22.59
C PRO A 124 -20.66 -2.89 22.71
N LYS A 125 -20.63 -1.93 21.77
CA LYS A 125 -21.44 -0.71 21.83
C LYS A 125 -22.53 -0.71 20.76
N PHE A 126 -23.78 -0.52 21.17
CA PHE A 126 -24.94 -0.41 20.25
C PHE A 126 -24.72 0.66 19.17
N LYS A 127 -24.19 1.82 19.56
CA LYS A 127 -23.86 2.91 18.63
C LYS A 127 -22.88 2.48 17.53
N THR A 128 -21.87 1.67 17.88
CA THR A 128 -20.90 1.15 16.90
C THR A 128 -21.55 0.14 15.96
N LYS A 129 -22.45 -0.71 16.46
CA LYS A 129 -23.24 -1.63 15.63
C LYS A 129 -24.09 -0.87 14.60
N SER A 130 -24.75 0.20 15.04
CA SER A 130 -25.50 1.10 14.14
C SER A 130 -24.60 1.70 13.07
N PHE A 131 -23.42 2.20 13.42
CA PHE A 131 -22.49 2.76 12.43
C PHE A 131 -21.97 1.72 11.42
N ILE A 132 -21.73 0.48 11.84
CA ILE A 132 -21.35 -0.61 10.92
C ILE A 132 -22.52 -0.91 9.97
N GLN A 133 -23.75 -0.99 10.48
CA GLN A 133 -24.94 -1.18 9.64
C GLN A 133 -25.13 -0.04 8.64
N ASP A 134 -24.91 1.20 9.07
CA ASP A 134 -24.95 2.37 8.19
C ASP A 134 -23.87 2.34 7.12
N LEU A 135 -22.64 1.90 7.47
CA LEU A 135 -21.56 1.69 6.51
C LEU A 135 -21.95 0.64 5.47
N LEU A 136 -22.49 -0.50 5.89
CA LEU A 136 -22.89 -1.58 4.98
C LEU A 136 -24.01 -1.09 4.04
N LYS A 137 -25.06 -0.51 4.60
CA LYS A 137 -26.21 0.01 3.83
C LYS A 137 -25.80 1.14 2.88
N ARG A 138 -24.95 2.06 3.32
CA ARG A 138 -24.47 3.20 2.50
C ARG A 138 -23.51 2.77 1.41
N ASN A 139 -22.94 1.57 1.47
CA ASN A 139 -22.02 1.12 0.43
C ASN A 139 -22.59 -0.05 -0.36
N ASP A 140 -23.88 -0.37 -0.20
CA ASP A 140 -24.52 -1.56 -0.77
C ASP A 140 -23.68 -2.84 -0.54
N LEU A 141 -23.11 -2.94 0.66
CA LEU A 141 -22.28 -4.06 1.09
C LEU A 141 -23.07 -4.97 2.01
N THR A 142 -22.92 -6.28 1.81
CA THR A 142 -23.49 -7.29 2.71
C THR A 142 -22.56 -7.57 3.89
N LYS A 143 -21.25 -7.51 3.66
CA LYS A 143 -20.21 -7.82 4.64
C LYS A 143 -18.93 -7.04 4.33
N VAL A 144 -18.20 -6.67 5.37
CA VAL A 144 -16.81 -6.21 5.30
C VAL A 144 -16.04 -6.90 6.40
N GLU A 145 -14.89 -7.46 6.07
CA GLU A 145 -14.03 -8.15 7.03
C GLU A 145 -12.56 -8.07 6.59
N PRO A 146 -11.60 -8.26 7.51
CA PRO A 146 -10.21 -8.46 7.14
C PRO A 146 -10.08 -9.68 6.22
N CYS A 147 -9.46 -9.46 5.06
CA CYS A 147 -9.25 -10.51 4.08
C CYS A 147 -8.13 -11.43 4.55
N LEU A 148 -8.48 -12.67 4.88
CA LEU A 148 -7.56 -13.79 5.02
C LEU A 148 -7.75 -14.70 3.79
N CYS A 149 -6.72 -15.48 3.44
CA CYS A 149 -6.83 -16.41 2.29
C CYS A 149 -8.06 -17.32 2.37
N VAL A 150 -8.46 -17.71 3.59
CA VAL A 150 -9.63 -18.56 3.84
C VAL A 150 -10.94 -17.79 3.65
N THR A 151 -11.03 -16.55 4.13
CA THR A 151 -12.28 -15.76 4.08
C THR A 151 -12.56 -15.20 2.68
N GLY A 152 -11.52 -14.88 1.90
CA GLY A 152 -11.68 -14.39 0.52
C GLY A 152 -11.71 -15.49 -0.56
N LYS A 153 -11.99 -16.75 -0.20
CA LYS A 153 -12.03 -17.84 -1.17
C LYS A 153 -13.15 -17.62 -2.21
N ASN A 154 -12.85 -17.93 -3.47
CA ASN A 154 -13.68 -17.72 -4.66
C ASN A 154 -14.04 -16.25 -4.94
N ALA A 155 -13.19 -15.30 -4.51
CA ALA A 155 -13.42 -13.89 -4.78
C ALA A 155 -13.45 -13.59 -6.29
N THR A 156 -14.40 -12.76 -6.74
CA THR A 156 -14.44 -12.26 -8.14
C THR A 156 -13.22 -11.40 -8.47
N LEU A 157 -12.79 -10.57 -7.52
CA LEU A 157 -11.60 -9.73 -7.64
C LEU A 157 -10.79 -9.82 -6.36
N LEU A 158 -9.51 -10.15 -6.50
CA LEU A 158 -8.50 -9.94 -5.49
C LEU A 158 -7.63 -8.74 -5.91
N ILE A 159 -7.50 -7.73 -5.06
CA ILE A 159 -6.45 -6.70 -5.20
C ILE A 159 -5.37 -7.06 -4.20
N HIS A 160 -4.16 -7.35 -4.66
CA HIS A 160 -3.06 -7.78 -3.81
C HIS A 160 -1.83 -6.91 -4.03
N GLU A 161 -1.11 -6.57 -2.96
CA GLU A 161 0.19 -5.93 -3.09
C GLU A 161 1.25 -6.90 -3.64
N ALA A 162 2.10 -6.41 -4.53
CA ALA A 162 3.23 -7.14 -5.12
C ALA A 162 4.47 -6.24 -5.08
N THR A 163 4.86 -5.86 -3.86
CA THR A 163 5.83 -4.79 -3.63
C THR A 163 7.25 -5.16 -4.10
N LEU A 164 7.67 -6.41 -3.91
CA LEU A 164 9.03 -6.86 -4.22
C LEU A 164 9.11 -7.85 -5.39
N GLU A 165 10.28 -7.87 -6.02
CA GLU A 165 10.61 -8.82 -7.08
C GLU A 165 10.86 -10.21 -6.47
N ASP A 166 10.65 -11.26 -7.26
CA ASP A 166 11.04 -12.62 -6.86
C ASP A 166 12.56 -12.70 -6.70
N GLY A 167 13.03 -13.49 -5.73
CA GLY A 167 14.41 -13.48 -5.24
C GLY A 167 14.69 -12.49 -4.10
N MET A 168 13.68 -11.73 -3.65
CA MET A 168 13.74 -10.85 -2.48
C MET A 168 12.83 -11.32 -1.33
N GLU A 169 12.63 -12.63 -1.17
CA GLU A 169 11.66 -13.20 -0.23
C GLU A 169 11.99 -12.88 1.23
N GLU A 170 13.26 -12.85 1.61
CA GLU A 170 13.67 -12.50 2.98
C GLU A 170 13.37 -11.03 3.29
N ASP A 171 13.73 -10.14 2.37
CA ASP A 171 13.42 -8.71 2.43
C ASP A 171 11.91 -8.47 2.50
N ALA A 172 11.13 -9.22 1.71
CA ALA A 172 9.68 -9.17 1.71
C ALA A 172 9.12 -9.57 3.07
N ARG A 173 9.59 -10.68 3.62
CA ARG A 173 9.19 -11.14 4.95
C ARG A 173 9.56 -10.13 6.04
N GLU A 174 10.77 -9.57 6.01
CA GLU A 174 11.23 -8.60 7.01
C GLU A 174 10.41 -7.30 6.97
N LYS A 175 10.17 -6.79 5.76
CA LYS A 175 9.40 -5.56 5.52
C LYS A 175 7.89 -5.79 5.52
N ARG A 176 7.44 -7.04 5.73
CA ARG A 176 6.04 -7.46 5.73
C ARG A 176 5.31 -7.12 4.42
N HIS A 177 6.00 -7.35 3.33
CA HIS A 177 5.50 -7.25 1.98
C HIS A 177 5.46 -8.63 1.31
N SER A 178 4.80 -8.70 0.16
CA SER A 178 4.78 -9.88 -0.72
C SER A 178 5.68 -9.68 -1.95
N THR A 179 6.30 -10.76 -2.41
CA THR A 179 6.85 -10.80 -3.78
C THR A 179 5.71 -10.94 -4.80
N THR A 180 6.04 -10.77 -6.08
CA THR A 180 5.08 -10.96 -7.18
C THR A 180 4.53 -12.38 -7.20
N SER A 181 5.38 -13.40 -7.13
CA SER A 181 4.93 -14.81 -7.11
C SER A 181 4.12 -15.13 -5.86
N GLN A 182 4.48 -14.60 -4.68
CA GLN A 182 3.69 -14.79 -3.46
C GLN A 182 2.27 -14.22 -3.57
N ALA A 183 2.13 -13.03 -4.17
CA ALA A 183 0.81 -12.42 -4.39
C ALA A 183 -0.04 -13.24 -5.37
N ILE A 184 0.58 -13.76 -6.43
CA ILE A 184 -0.07 -14.63 -7.42
C ILE A 184 -0.50 -15.97 -6.77
N ASP A 185 0.36 -16.57 -5.96
CA ASP A 185 0.08 -17.81 -5.22
C ASP A 185 -1.10 -17.66 -4.27
N ILE A 186 -1.21 -16.51 -3.59
CA ILE A 186 -2.37 -16.21 -2.74
C ILE A 186 -3.65 -16.15 -3.58
N GLY A 187 -3.63 -15.47 -4.73
CA GLY A 187 -4.76 -15.45 -5.67
C GLY A 187 -5.20 -16.84 -6.12
N MET A 188 -4.24 -17.73 -6.40
CA MET A 188 -4.53 -19.13 -6.73
C MET A 188 -5.13 -19.91 -5.57
N LYS A 189 -4.55 -19.81 -4.37
CA LYS A 189 -5.06 -20.48 -3.17
C LYS A 189 -6.47 -20.00 -2.81
N MET A 190 -6.74 -18.72 -3.06
CA MET A 190 -8.07 -18.12 -2.91
C MET A 190 -9.02 -18.55 -4.04
N ASN A 191 -8.56 -19.17 -5.13
CA ASN A 191 -9.35 -19.42 -6.33
C ASN A 191 -10.06 -18.13 -6.82
N ALA A 192 -9.33 -17.01 -6.83
CA ALA A 192 -9.88 -15.76 -7.31
C ALA A 192 -10.19 -15.84 -8.81
N GLU A 193 -11.32 -15.28 -9.25
CA GLU A 193 -11.65 -15.20 -10.67
C GLU A 193 -10.65 -14.28 -11.39
N PHE A 194 -10.25 -13.18 -10.74
CA PHE A 194 -9.25 -12.27 -11.23
C PHE A 194 -8.40 -11.69 -10.11
N THR A 195 -7.08 -11.60 -10.32
CA THR A 195 -6.12 -10.99 -9.40
C THR A 195 -5.53 -9.73 -10.04
N MET A 196 -5.73 -8.59 -9.40
CA MET A 196 -5.09 -7.32 -9.75
C MET A 196 -3.91 -7.08 -8.81
N LEU A 197 -2.71 -7.07 -9.37
CA LEU A 197 -1.49 -6.72 -8.64
C LEU A 197 -1.38 -5.20 -8.53
N ASN A 198 -1.07 -4.72 -7.33
CA ASN A 198 -0.94 -3.30 -7.01
C ASN A 198 0.26 -3.06 -6.08
N HIS A 199 0.47 -1.80 -5.69
CA HIS A 199 1.45 -1.41 -4.69
C HIS A 199 2.88 -1.86 -5.03
N PHE A 200 3.31 -1.64 -6.27
CA PHE A 200 4.66 -1.96 -6.71
C PHE A 200 5.68 -1.00 -6.10
N SER A 201 6.88 -1.50 -5.79
CA SER A 201 7.99 -0.65 -5.37
C SER A 201 8.25 0.47 -6.40
N GLN A 202 8.24 1.73 -5.94
CA GLN A 202 8.51 2.91 -6.76
C GLN A 202 9.91 2.92 -7.40
N ARG A 203 10.83 2.07 -6.91
CA ARG A 203 12.19 1.93 -7.45
C ARG A 203 12.21 1.15 -8.77
N TYR A 204 11.19 0.35 -9.03
CA TYR A 204 11.05 -0.49 -10.22
C TYR A 204 9.79 -0.07 -10.97
N ALA A 205 9.97 0.92 -11.84
CA ALA A 205 8.92 1.61 -12.59
C ALA A 205 8.26 0.78 -13.70
N THR A 206 8.30 -0.54 -13.60
CA THR A 206 8.19 -1.44 -14.75
C THR A 206 7.19 -2.56 -14.51
N ILE A 207 6.83 -3.26 -15.60
CA ILE A 207 6.02 -4.47 -15.54
C ILE A 207 6.80 -5.51 -14.72
N PRO A 208 6.22 -6.08 -13.65
CA PRO A 208 6.88 -7.13 -12.91
C PRO A 208 7.10 -8.35 -13.81
N LEU A 209 8.23 -9.04 -13.61
CA LEU A 209 8.53 -10.29 -14.28
C LEU A 209 7.75 -11.43 -13.60
N PHE A 210 7.02 -12.22 -14.37
CA PHE A 210 6.33 -13.42 -13.90
C PHE A 210 6.12 -14.39 -15.06
N SER A 211 5.86 -15.67 -14.75
CA SER A 211 5.67 -16.72 -15.76
C SER A 211 4.40 -16.49 -16.59
N ASP A 212 4.47 -16.85 -17.87
CA ASP A 212 3.36 -16.63 -18.81
C ASP A 212 2.11 -17.48 -18.53
N ASP A 213 2.24 -18.50 -17.67
CA ASP A 213 1.16 -19.42 -17.28
C ASP A 213 -0.04 -18.70 -16.64
N PHE A 214 0.17 -17.50 -16.08
CA PHE A 214 -0.85 -16.77 -15.33
C PHE A 214 -1.54 -15.65 -16.09
N ASN A 215 -1.22 -15.48 -17.37
CA ASN A 215 -1.63 -14.31 -18.13
C ASN A 215 -3.17 -14.12 -18.17
N GLN A 216 -3.98 -15.18 -18.08
CA GLN A 216 -5.44 -15.08 -18.30
C GLN A 216 -6.28 -14.53 -17.13
N ARG A 217 -5.77 -14.53 -15.89
CA ARG A 217 -6.50 -14.07 -14.69
C ARG A 217 -5.76 -13.00 -13.88
N LEU A 218 -4.72 -12.44 -14.47
CA LEU A 218 -3.83 -11.50 -13.81
C LEU A 218 -3.91 -10.14 -14.49
N GLY A 219 -3.93 -9.09 -13.67
CA GLY A 219 -3.82 -7.71 -14.11
C GLY A 219 -2.75 -6.97 -13.32
N ILE A 220 -2.16 -5.95 -13.94
CA ILE A 220 -1.18 -5.06 -13.32
C ILE A 220 -1.83 -3.68 -13.25
N SER A 221 -1.87 -3.07 -12.07
CA SER A 221 -2.38 -1.72 -11.91
C SER A 221 -1.39 -0.67 -12.44
N PHE A 222 -1.92 0.43 -12.95
CA PHE A 222 -1.17 1.64 -13.28
C PHE A 222 -1.92 2.86 -12.75
N ASP A 223 -1.20 3.94 -12.47
CA ASP A 223 -1.83 5.20 -12.09
C ASP A 223 -2.83 5.63 -13.17
N HIS A 224 -3.99 6.11 -12.74
CA HIS A 224 -5.13 6.47 -13.60
C HIS A 224 -5.80 5.33 -14.37
N MET A 225 -5.36 4.08 -14.20
CA MET A 225 -6.04 2.93 -14.79
C MET A 225 -7.47 2.86 -14.27
N ARG A 226 -8.43 2.76 -15.21
CA ARG A 226 -9.85 2.59 -14.91
C ARG A 226 -10.36 1.36 -15.62
N ILE A 227 -10.95 0.46 -14.84
CA ILE A 227 -11.45 -0.82 -15.31
C ILE A 227 -12.85 -1.05 -14.74
N ARG A 228 -13.73 -1.68 -15.52
CA ARG A 228 -14.98 -2.24 -15.02
C ARG A 228 -14.77 -3.72 -14.76
N LEU A 229 -15.56 -4.31 -13.87
CA LEU A 229 -15.47 -5.76 -13.56
C LEU A 229 -15.64 -6.62 -14.84
N GLY A 230 -16.46 -6.18 -15.78
CA GLY A 230 -16.65 -6.86 -17.08
C GLY A 230 -15.42 -6.84 -18.00
N ASP A 231 -14.46 -5.93 -17.77
CA ASP A 231 -13.29 -5.74 -18.64
C ASP A 231 -12.11 -6.65 -18.27
N PHE A 232 -12.18 -7.39 -17.16
CA PHE A 232 -11.06 -8.20 -16.66
C PHE A 232 -10.53 -9.23 -17.67
N ARG A 233 -11.39 -9.77 -18.52
CA ARG A 233 -10.98 -10.70 -19.58
C ARG A 233 -10.14 -10.06 -20.69
N ILE A 234 -10.15 -8.73 -20.78
CA ILE A 234 -9.40 -7.95 -21.78
C ILE A 234 -7.98 -7.66 -21.29
N LEU A 235 -7.79 -7.41 -19.99
CA LEU A 235 -6.50 -7.03 -19.40
C LEU A 235 -5.35 -8.00 -19.73
N PRO A 236 -5.53 -9.34 -19.61
CA PRO A 236 -4.61 -10.35 -20.11
C PRO A 236 -4.08 -10.11 -21.53
N ARG A 237 -4.94 -9.64 -22.43
CA ARG A 237 -4.62 -9.45 -23.85
C ARG A 237 -3.77 -8.21 -24.08
N LEU A 238 -3.76 -7.28 -23.12
CA LEU A 238 -2.97 -6.05 -23.17
C LEU A 238 -1.55 -6.25 -22.61
N LEU A 239 -1.26 -7.38 -21.96
CA LEU A 239 0.07 -7.64 -21.40
C LEU A 239 1.16 -7.73 -22.46
N ALA A 240 0.93 -8.42 -23.57
CA ALA A 240 1.92 -8.51 -24.65
C ALA A 240 2.31 -7.13 -25.23
N PRO A 241 1.38 -6.24 -25.64
CA PRO A 241 1.75 -4.91 -26.11
C PRO A 241 2.36 -4.03 -25.01
N LEU A 242 1.93 -4.19 -23.74
CA LEU A 242 2.57 -3.52 -22.61
C LEU A 242 4.02 -3.97 -22.43
N LYS A 243 4.31 -5.28 -22.46
CA LYS A 243 5.68 -5.81 -22.40
C LYS A 243 6.54 -5.23 -23.54
N ALA A 244 6.00 -5.17 -24.75
CA ALA A 244 6.70 -4.56 -25.89
C ALA A 244 7.02 -3.06 -25.68
N LEU A 245 6.09 -2.29 -25.10
CA LEU A 245 6.30 -0.86 -24.81
C LEU A 245 7.43 -0.62 -23.78
N PHE A 246 7.66 -1.58 -22.89
CA PHE A 246 8.67 -1.49 -21.82
C PHE A 246 9.86 -2.43 -22.02
N ALA A 247 10.08 -2.96 -23.23
CA ALA A 247 11.07 -4.00 -23.52
C ALA A 247 12.48 -3.65 -23.00
N GLU A 248 12.99 -2.45 -23.31
CA GLU A 248 14.32 -2.00 -22.84
C GLU A 248 14.46 -2.05 -21.32
N LYS A 249 13.41 -1.64 -20.58
CA LYS A 249 13.45 -1.66 -19.12
C LYS A 249 13.29 -3.06 -18.54
N ILE A 250 12.59 -3.94 -19.26
CA ILE A 250 12.44 -5.36 -18.90
C ILE A 250 13.81 -6.04 -19.03
N GLU A 251 14.53 -5.84 -20.14
CA GLU A 251 15.89 -6.34 -20.34
C GLU A 251 16.84 -5.85 -19.22
N GLU A 252 16.80 -4.56 -18.88
CA GLU A 252 17.59 -4.04 -17.76
C GLU A 252 17.27 -4.71 -16.41
N MET A 253 16.01 -5.06 -16.17
CA MET A 253 15.59 -5.75 -14.94
C MET A 253 16.06 -7.20 -14.92
N GLU A 254 15.95 -7.90 -16.05
CA GLU A 254 16.44 -9.28 -16.21
C GLU A 254 17.94 -9.35 -15.93
N GLU A 255 18.74 -8.46 -16.52
CA GLU A 255 20.19 -8.40 -16.24
C GLU A 255 20.50 -8.15 -14.76
N LYS A 256 19.75 -7.25 -14.11
CA LYS A 256 19.94 -6.94 -12.69
C LYS A 256 19.57 -8.14 -11.83
N ARG A 257 18.52 -8.87 -12.19
CA ARG A 257 18.09 -10.10 -11.52
C ARG A 257 19.16 -11.18 -11.63
N GLU A 258 19.66 -11.46 -12.83
CA GLU A 258 20.73 -12.46 -13.05
C GLU A 258 22.00 -12.11 -12.25
N LYS A 259 22.40 -10.83 -12.23
CA LYS A 259 23.55 -10.35 -11.43
C LYS A 259 23.34 -10.56 -9.92
N ARG A 260 22.09 -10.47 -9.43
CA ARG A 260 21.77 -10.76 -8.01
C ARG A 260 21.79 -12.26 -7.73
N GLU A 261 21.16 -13.06 -8.58
CA GLU A 261 21.14 -14.53 -8.44
C GLU A 261 22.55 -15.11 -8.46
N MET A 262 23.44 -14.62 -9.33
CA MET A 262 24.86 -15.00 -9.33
C MET A 262 25.59 -14.63 -8.03
N LYS A 263 25.30 -13.46 -7.45
CA LYS A 263 25.90 -13.05 -6.16
C LYS A 263 25.41 -13.93 -5.01
N VAL A 264 24.11 -14.18 -4.93
CA VAL A 264 23.52 -15.06 -3.91
C VAL A 264 24.05 -16.48 -4.05
N GLY A 265 24.14 -17.01 -5.28
CA GLY A 265 24.71 -18.32 -5.56
C GLY A 265 26.18 -18.43 -5.16
N ARG A 266 26.99 -17.39 -5.41
CA ARG A 266 28.40 -17.33 -4.96
C ARG A 266 28.51 -17.28 -3.44
N THR A 267 27.66 -16.50 -2.76
CA THR A 267 27.63 -16.44 -1.30
C THR A 267 27.21 -17.78 -0.68
N MET A 268 26.17 -18.42 -1.23
CA MET A 268 25.73 -19.76 -0.80
C MET A 268 26.82 -20.82 -1.03
N ALA A 269 27.51 -20.77 -2.18
CA ALA A 269 28.61 -21.67 -2.49
C ALA A 269 29.83 -21.47 -1.58
N ALA A 270 30.15 -20.23 -1.21
CA ALA A 270 31.22 -19.93 -0.25
C ALA A 270 30.88 -20.45 1.16
N ILE A 271 29.61 -20.33 1.58
CA ILE A 271 29.12 -20.88 2.84
C ILE A 271 29.14 -22.42 2.83
N SER A 272 28.77 -23.06 1.72
CA SER A 272 28.78 -24.53 1.59
C SER A 272 30.18 -25.12 1.50
N ASN A 273 31.15 -24.38 0.95
CA ASN A 273 32.54 -24.82 0.81
C ASN A 273 33.38 -24.61 2.08
N GLY A 274 32.78 -24.13 3.18
CA GLY A 274 33.49 -23.99 4.45
C GLY A 274 34.57 -22.91 4.44
N GLU A 275 34.49 -21.91 3.55
CA GLU A 275 35.31 -20.72 3.65
C GLU A 275 34.73 -19.82 4.75
N ALA A 276 34.95 -20.23 6.00
CA ALA A 276 34.92 -19.29 7.11
C ALA A 276 35.92 -18.18 6.78
N ALA A 277 35.49 -16.93 6.83
CA ALA A 277 36.37 -15.78 6.80
C ALA A 277 37.29 -15.82 8.04
N GLU A 278 38.39 -16.57 7.94
CA GLU A 278 39.56 -16.42 8.80
C GLU A 278 40.52 -15.44 8.13
N GLY A 279 40.81 -14.34 8.84
CA GLY A 279 41.97 -13.50 8.49
C GLY A 279 41.81 -12.02 8.81
N GLY A 280 41.92 -11.66 10.10
CA GLY A 280 42.03 -10.25 10.49
C GLY A 280 42.15 -9.99 11.99
N GLY A 281 42.81 -10.87 12.76
CA GLY A 281 43.01 -10.64 14.20
C GLY A 281 44.20 -11.38 14.79
N ALA A 282 45.32 -10.68 14.98
CA ALA A 282 46.37 -10.98 15.96
C ALA A 282 47.02 -9.63 16.33
N LYS A 283 46.77 -9.08 17.54
CA LYS A 283 47.57 -9.17 18.80
C LYS A 283 48.98 -8.59 18.63
N ARG A 284 49.60 -7.84 19.53
CA ARG A 284 49.41 -7.18 20.85
C ARG A 284 50.68 -6.29 20.96
N GLU A 285 50.70 -5.20 21.72
CA GLU A 285 51.46 -5.18 22.99
C GLU A 285 51.18 -3.89 23.76
N GLN A 286 51.08 -4.06 25.08
CA GLN A 286 50.98 -3.03 26.10
C GLN A 286 52.37 -2.47 26.36
N GLU A 287 52.50 -1.15 26.47
CA GLU A 287 53.49 -0.51 27.32
C GLU A 287 52.99 0.89 27.70
N GLU A 288 52.62 1.05 28.97
CA GLU A 288 52.66 2.33 29.69
C GLU A 288 53.83 2.22 30.68
N PRO A 289 54.59 3.30 30.94
CA PRO A 289 54.14 4.19 32.01
C PRO A 289 54.53 5.69 31.92
N ASN A 290 53.69 6.48 32.61
CA ASN A 290 53.98 7.66 33.44
C ASN A 290 54.14 9.10 32.87
N GLN A 291 53.22 9.95 33.34
CA GLN A 291 53.41 11.27 34.02
C GLN A 291 54.02 12.47 33.25
N GLU A 292 53.22 13.52 33.00
CA GLU A 292 53.21 14.80 33.76
C GLU A 292 52.42 15.93 33.04
N ILE A 293 51.58 16.62 33.83
CA ILE A 293 51.37 18.08 33.91
C ILE A 293 50.96 18.87 32.63
N ALA A 294 49.73 19.39 32.62
CA ALA A 294 49.43 20.83 32.78
C ALA A 294 48.03 21.21 32.28
N ALA A 295 47.29 21.87 33.16
CA ALA A 295 46.06 22.58 32.84
C ALA A 295 46.27 23.70 31.80
N LYS A 296 45.25 23.95 30.97
CA LYS A 296 44.73 25.31 30.75
C LYS A 296 43.37 25.31 30.05
N ARG A 297 42.37 25.84 30.78
CA ARG A 297 41.20 26.54 30.25
C ARG A 297 41.64 27.59 29.21
N LEU A 298 40.87 27.76 28.13
CA LEU A 298 40.34 29.07 27.74
C LEU A 298 39.18 28.95 26.75
N LYS A 299 38.18 29.80 27.00
CA LYS A 299 36.94 30.04 26.27
C LYS A 299 37.18 30.88 25.00
N ALA A 300 36.08 30.98 24.23
CA ALA A 300 35.68 32.03 23.28
C ALA A 300 36.09 31.74 21.82
N SER A 301 35.20 31.82 20.83
CA SER A 301 33.90 32.51 20.73
C SER A 301 32.88 31.68 19.95
#